data_AF-W1PKY1-F1
#
_entry.id   AF-W1PKY1-F1
#
_cell.length_a   1.000
_cell.length_b   1.000
_cell.length_c   1.000
_cell.angle_alpha   90.00
_cell.angle_beta   90.00
_cell.angle_gamma   90.00
#
_symmetry.space_group_name_H-M   'P 1'
#
loop_
_entity.id
_entity.type
_entity.pdbx_description
1 polymer ?
#
loop_
_entity_poly.entity_id
_entity_poly.type
_entity_poly.pdbx_seq_one_letter_code
_entity_poly.pdbx_strand_id
1 'polypeptide(L)' 'MIKVVPESLSFKGGRDKQMFMVSMEIDAELLSSGSVAYGFLRWIGLKKPHLVSSPIVVALQ' A
#
# COMPACT_ATOMS: atom_id res chain seq x y z
N MET A 1 -2.52 -11.19 4.51
CA MET A 1 -1.62 -10.25 5.23
C MET A 1 -1.03 -9.24 4.23
N ILE A 2 -0.92 -7.95 4.57
CA ILE A 2 -0.26 -6.93 3.73
C ILE A 2 1.06 -6.51 4.42
N LYS A 3 2.16 -6.51 3.69
CA LYS A 3 3.49 -6.07 4.14
C LYS A 3 4.06 -5.01 3.19
N VAL A 4 4.78 -4.04 3.74
CA VAL A 4 5.45 -2.98 2.99
C VAL A 4 6.89 -2.89 3.44
N VAL A 5 7.85 -2.92 2.50
CA VAL A 5 9.28 -2.86 2.82
C VAL A 5 9.98 -1.84 1.91
N PRO A 6 10.72 -0.86 2.46
CA PRO A 6 10.82 -0.54 3.89
C PRO A 6 9.51 0.07 4.44
N GLU A 7 9.29 0.00 5.76
CA GLU A 7 8.09 0.56 6.43
C GLU A 7 8.15 2.10 6.55
N SER A 8 9.29 2.71 6.24
CA SER A 8 9.48 4.15 6.27
C SER A 8 10.35 4.60 5.09
N LEU A 9 10.10 5.81 4.59
CA LEU A 9 10.85 6.43 3.51
C LEU A 9 11.42 7.76 3.99
N SER A 10 12.69 8.00 3.68
CA SER A 10 13.37 9.26 3.99
C SER A 10 13.78 9.95 2.70
N PHE A 11 13.47 11.24 2.59
CA PHE A 11 13.76 12.05 1.40
C PHE A 11 14.76 13.14 1.76
N LYS A 12 15.83 13.28 0.99
CA LYS A 12 16.89 14.28 1.23
C LYS A 12 16.56 15.67 0.67
N GLY A 13 15.58 15.78 -0.22
CA GLY A 13 15.21 17.05 -0.84
C GLY A 13 14.16 16.93 -1.93
N GLY A 14 13.89 18.05 -2.61
CA GLY A 14 12.97 18.06 -3.74
C GLY A 14 13.49 17.19 -4.88
N ARG A 15 12.63 16.31 -5.41
CA ARG A 15 12.91 15.35 -6.51
C ARG A 15 13.67 14.08 -6.12
N ASP A 16 14.00 13.89 -4.85
CA ASP A 16 14.53 12.60 -4.39
C ASP A 16 13.49 11.49 -4.63
N LYS A 17 13.96 10.31 -5.03
CA LYS A 17 13.11 9.15 -5.36
C LYS A 17 13.43 8.02 -4.39
N GLN A 18 12.38 7.43 -3.84
CA GLN A 18 12.48 6.28 -2.96
C GLN A 18 11.66 5.13 -3.54
N MET A 19 12.09 3.90 -3.28
CA MET A 19 11.40 2.69 -3.72
C MET A 19 10.91 1.92 -2.51
N PHE A 20 9.75 1.28 -2.67
CA PHE A 20 9.18 0.35 -1.69
C PHE A 20 8.53 -0.81 -2.43
N MET A 21 8.41 -1.93 -1.73
CA MET A 21 7.72 -3.12 -2.21
C MET A 21 6.49 -3.38 -1.33
N VAL A 22 5.39 -3.77 -1.96
CA VAL A 22 4.18 -4.21 -1.27
C VAL A 22 4.00 -5.69 -1.57
N SER A 23 3.91 -6.50 -0.52
CA SER A 23 3.61 -7.93 -0.61
C SER A 23 2.27 -8.19 0.05
N MET A 24 1.41 -8.95 -0.61
CA MET A 24 0.08 -9.26 -0.11
C MET A 24 -0.20 -10.76 -0.24
N GLU A 25 -0.55 -11.38 0.87
CA GLU A 25 -1.09 -12.73 0.92
C GLU A 25 -2.61 -12.61 0.99
N ILE A 26 -3.26 -13.15 -0.03
CA ILE A 26 -4.72 -13.22 -0.16
C ILE A 26 -5.12 -14.65 0.12
N ASP A 27 -6.02 -14.83 1.07
CA ASP A 27 -6.72 -16.11 1.21
C ASP A 27 -7.84 -16.15 0.18
N ALA A 28 -7.63 -16.97 -0.86
CA ALA A 28 -8.59 -17.10 -1.95
C ALA A 28 -9.87 -17.82 -1.53
N GLU A 29 -9.85 -18.62 -0.46
CA GLU A 29 -11.04 -19.32 0.04
C GLU A 29 -12.00 -18.36 0.75
N LEU A 30 -11.47 -17.28 1.34
CA LEU A 30 -12.26 -16.20 1.96
C LEU A 30 -12.89 -15.23 0.94
N LEU A 31 -12.42 -15.23 -0.31
CA LEU A 31 -12.96 -14.40 -1.37
C LEU A 31 -13.81 -15.27 -2.30
N SER A 32 -15.13 -15.22 -2.15
CA SER A 32 -16.02 -15.91 -3.09
C SER A 32 -15.92 -15.31 -4.49
N SER A 33 -16.25 -16.08 -5.53
CA SER A 33 -16.38 -15.54 -6.90
C SER A 33 -17.29 -14.31 -6.91
N GLY A 34 -16.83 -13.23 -7.56
CA GLY A 34 -17.51 -11.93 -7.58
C GLY A 34 -17.28 -11.03 -6.35
N SER A 35 -16.55 -11.50 -5.33
CA SER A 35 -16.16 -10.66 -4.19
C SER A 35 -15.01 -9.73 -4.54
N VAL A 36 -15.11 -8.49 -4.07
CA VAL A 36 -14.04 -7.49 -4.18
C VAL A 36 -13.64 -7.03 -2.79
N ALA A 37 -12.35 -7.15 -2.48
CA ALA A 37 -11.76 -6.60 -1.27
C ALA A 37 -11.06 -5.27 -1.58
N TYR A 38 -11.31 -4.28 -0.71
CA TYR A 38 -10.78 -2.93 -0.83
C TYR A 38 -9.89 -2.58 0.36
N GLY A 39 -8.77 -1.93 0.10
CA GLY A 39 -7.86 -1.40 1.11
C GLY A 39 -7.06 -0.22 0.58
N PHE A 40 -6.11 0.27 1.37
CA PHE A 40 -5.22 1.35 0.97
C PHE A 40 -3.84 1.22 1.62
N LEU A 41 -2.81 1.64 0.89
CA LEU A 41 -1.51 2.00 1.44
C LEU A 41 -1.45 3.52 1.59
N ARG A 42 -1.03 4.00 2.77
CA ARG A 42 -0.87 5.43 3.05
C ARG A 42 0.54 5.74 3.54
N TRP A 43 1.19 6.69 2.89
CA TRP A 43 2.38 7.36 3.40
C TRP A 43 1.96 8.66 4.07
N ILE A 44 2.23 8.77 5.37
CA ILE A 44 1.89 9.95 6.18
C ILE A 44 3.19 10.69 6.52
N GLY A 45 3.28 11.94 6.08
CA GLY A 45 4.43 12.79 6.40
C GLY A 45 4.48 13.11 7.89
N LEU A 46 5.60 12.77 8.56
CA LEU A 46 5.76 13.03 10.01
C LEU A 46 5.90 14.52 10.35
N LYS A 47 6.54 15.30 9.47
CA LYS A 47 6.88 16.72 9.72
C LYS A 47 6.00 17.72 8.96
N LYS A 48 5.37 17.27 7.86
CA LYS A 48 4.48 18.08 7.01
C LYS A 48 3.23 17.25 6.75
N PRO A 49 2.03 17.85 6.73
CA PRO A 49 0.76 17.13 6.60
C PRO A 49 0.49 16.71 5.15
N HIS A 50 1.43 15.99 4.53
CA HIS A 50 1.21 15.35 3.24
C HIS A 50 0.74 13.92 3.47
N LEU A 51 -0.35 13.56 2.77
CA LEU A 51 -0.89 12.22 2.73
C LEU A 51 -0.81 11.74 1.28
N VAL A 52 -0.07 10.66 1.04
CA VAL A 52 -0.09 9.94 -0.24
C VAL A 52 -0.85 8.64 -0.02
N SER A 53 -2.01 8.49 -0.67
CA SER A 53 -2.89 7.33 -0.50
C SER A 53 -3.02 6.59 -1.83
N SER A 54 -2.68 5.31 -1.83
CA SER A 54 -2.82 4.42 -2.98
C SER A 54 -3.87 3.35 -2.66
N PRO A 55 -4.99 3.26 -3.42
CA PRO A 55 -5.96 2.19 -3.22
C PRO A 55 -5.36 0.83 -3.62
N ILE A 56 -5.75 -0.21 -2.89
CA ILE A 56 -5.44 -1.61 -3.21
C ILE A 56 -6.78 -2.31 -3.41
N VAL A 57 -6.96 -2.94 -4.57
CA VAL A 57 -8.18 -3.67 -4.92
C VAL A 57 -7.80 -5.08 -5.30
N VAL A 58 -8.49 -6.04 -4.68
CA VAL A 58 -8.40 -7.46 -5.03
C VAL A 58 -9.77 -7.90 -5.51
N ALA A 59 -9.84 -8.36 -6.75
CA ALA A 59 -11.02 -8.98 -7.31
C ALA A 59 -10.61 -10.36 -7.81
N LEU A 60 -11.27 -11.41 -7.31
CA LEU A 60 -11.13 -12.75 -7.88
C LEU A 60 -12.15 -12.86 -9.01
N GLN A 61 -11.64 -13.16 -10.20
CA GLN A 61 -12.46 -13.43 -11.40
C GLN A 61 -12.98 -14.86 -11.36
#